data_AF-A0A7V4MRD2-F1
#
_entry.id   AF-A0A7V4MRD2-F1
#
_cell.length_a   1.000
_cell.length_b   1.000
_cell.length_c   1.000
_cell.angle_alpha   90.00
_cell.angle_beta   90.00
_cell.angle_gamma   90.00
#
_symmetry.space_group_name_H-M   'P 1'
#
loop_
_entity.id
_entity.type
_entity.pdbx_description
1 polymer ?
#
loop_
_entity_poly.entity_id
_entity_poly.type
_entity_poly.pdbx_seq_one_letter_code
_entity_poly.pdbx_strand_id
1 'polypeptide(L)' 'MRKPVRIGMKLRIEGWVMRGNDKLVITGSRVMNETGEILNTAEGKYMPMDPVEYELCEEDFTDDPSVSKTLKAIFGKS' A
#
# COMPACT_ATOMS: atom_id res chain seq x y z
N MET A 1 4.84 -21.49 0.63
CA MET A 1 6.25 -21.39 1.08
C MET A 1 6.96 -20.39 0.16
N ARG A 2 7.43 -19.25 0.70
CA ARG A 2 8.02 -18.15 -0.08
C ARG A 2 9.45 -18.52 -0.50
N LYS A 3 9.77 -18.40 -1.78
CA LYS A 3 11.12 -18.64 -2.31
C LYS A 3 11.97 -17.36 -2.22
N PRO A 4 13.29 -17.48 -2.00
CA PRO A 4 14.17 -16.32 -1.91
C PRO A 4 14.25 -15.59 -3.25
N VAL A 5 14.22 -14.25 -3.18
CA VAL A 5 14.48 -13.36 -4.31
C VAL A 5 15.89 -12.81 -4.16
N ARG A 6 16.69 -12.84 -5.22
CA ARG A 6 18.09 -12.37 -5.21
C ARG A 6 18.21 -11.05 -5.97
N ILE A 7 19.21 -10.25 -5.60
CA ILE A 7 19.57 -9.03 -6.34
C ILE A 7 19.92 -9.40 -7.78
N GLY A 8 19.44 -8.61 -8.73
CA GLY A 8 19.66 -8.82 -10.17
C GLY A 8 18.75 -9.86 -10.82
N MET A 9 17.90 -10.55 -10.06
CA MET A 9 16.90 -11.46 -10.62
C MET A 9 15.80 -10.66 -11.32
N LYS A 10 15.50 -11.00 -12.58
CA LYS A 10 14.33 -10.46 -13.28
C LYS A 10 13.06 -11.15 -12.79
N LEU A 11 12.06 -10.33 -12.51
CA LEU A 11 10.79 -10.77 -11.95
C LEU A 11 9.64 -10.31 -12.85
N ARG A 12 8.60 -11.13 -12.90
CA ARG A 12 7.29 -10.77 -13.41
C ARG A 12 6.32 -10.74 -12.23
N ILE A 13 5.62 -9.62 -12.09
CA ILE A 13 4.58 -9.45 -11.07
C ILE A 13 3.25 -9.38 -11.80
N GLU A 14 2.31 -10.19 -11.35
CA GLU A 14 0.93 -10.13 -11.84
C GLU A 14 0.03 -9.87 -10.65
N GLY A 15 -0.92 -8.96 -10.84
CA GLY A 15 -1.98 -8.65 -9.90
C GLY A 15 -3.33 -8.79 -10.58
N TRP A 16 -4.34 -9.19 -9.82
CA TRP A 16 -5.73 -9.27 -10.28
C TRP A 16 -6.69 -8.93 -9.15
N VAL A 17 -7.89 -8.47 -9.51
CA VAL A 17 -8.98 -8.31 -8.55
C VAL A 17 -9.61 -9.68 -8.31
N MET A 18 -9.64 -10.10 -7.05
CA MET A 18 -10.31 -11.34 -6.64
C MET A 18 -11.78 -11.10 -6.33
N ARG A 19 -12.08 -9.99 -5.64
CA ARG A 19 -13.42 -9.55 -5.29
C ARG A 19 -13.40 -8.04 -5.13
N GLY A 20 -14.44 -7.34 -5.56
CA GLY A 20 -14.57 -5.90 -5.35
C GLY A 20 -16.01 -5.51 -5.06
N ASN A 21 -16.19 -4.61 -4.11
CA ASN A 21 -17.38 -3.79 -3.95
C ASN A 21 -16.97 -2.35 -3.62
N ASP A 22 -17.96 -1.50 -3.37
CA ASP A 22 -17.83 -0.09 -3.01
C ASP A 22 -17.02 0.14 -1.71
N LYS A 23 -16.96 -0.83 -0.81
CA LYS A 23 -16.30 -0.71 0.51
C LYS A 23 -14.96 -1.43 0.60
N LEU A 24 -14.73 -2.45 -0.22
CA LEU A 24 -13.57 -3.33 -0.11
C LEU A 24 -13.24 -4.00 -1.44
N VAL A 25 -11.98 -3.88 -1.84
CA VAL A 25 -11.38 -4.58 -2.95
C VAL A 25 -10.32 -5.54 -2.42
N ILE A 26 -10.50 -6.83 -2.71
CA ILE A 26 -9.54 -7.89 -2.45
C ILE A 26 -8.76 -8.14 -3.74
N THR A 27 -7.44 -8.05 -3.66
CA THR A 27 -6.56 -8.32 -4.79
C THR A 27 -5.71 -9.56 -4.52
N GLY A 28 -5.44 -10.31 -5.57
CA GLY A 28 -4.47 -11.39 -5.58
C GLY A 28 -3.24 -10.94 -6.35
N SER A 29 -2.08 -11.47 -5.99
CA SER A 29 -0.86 -11.26 -6.75
C SER A 29 0.05 -12.48 -6.71
N ARG A 30 0.87 -12.61 -7.74
CA ARG A 30 1.98 -13.57 -7.76
C ARG A 30 3.24 -12.94 -8.33
N VAL A 31 4.36 -13.38 -7.78
CA VAL A 31 5.71 -13.03 -8.24
C VAL A 31 6.32 -14.26 -8.88
N MET A 32 6.82 -14.11 -10.10
CA MET A 32 7.43 -15.17 -10.89
C MET A 32 8.83 -14.75 -11.36
N ASN A 33 9.70 -15.74 -11.61
CA ASN A 33 10.96 -15.52 -12.32
C ASN A 33 10.76 -15.65 -13.84
N GLU A 34 11.85 -15.53 -14.62
CA GLU A 34 11.83 -15.64 -16.08
C GLU A 34 11.40 -17.02 -16.60
N THR A 35 11.53 -18.09 -15.80
CA THR A 35 11.08 -19.44 -16.18
C THR A 35 9.60 -19.67 -15.88
N GLY A 36 8.90 -18.66 -15.33
CA GLY A 36 7.48 -18.75 -14.95
C GLY A 36 7.24 -19.44 -13.61
N GLU A 37 8.28 -19.75 -12.85
CA GLU A 37 8.15 -20.35 -11.53
C GLU A 37 7.60 -19.33 -10.53
N ILE A 38 6.52 -19.71 -9.83
CA ILE A 38 5.96 -18.88 -8.77
C ILE A 38 6.89 -18.90 -7.56
N LEU A 39 7.43 -17.72 -7.24
CA LEU A 39 8.30 -17.49 -6.08
C LEU A 39 7.49 -17.10 -4.85
N ASN A 40 6.41 -16.34 -5.05
CA ASN A 40 5.54 -15.88 -3.98
C ASN A 40 4.12 -15.58 -4.48
N THR A 41 3.16 -15.61 -3.56
CA THR A 41 1.78 -15.14 -3.76
C THR A 41 1.42 -14.22 -2.61
N ALA A 42 0.64 -13.18 -2.86
CA ALA A 42 0.14 -12.31 -1.80
C ALA A 42 -1.30 -11.89 -2.08
N GLU A 43 -2.03 -11.61 -1.01
CA GLU A 43 -3.38 -11.03 -1.04
C GLU A 43 -3.30 -9.61 -0.47
N GLY A 44 -3.98 -8.67 -1.13
CA GLY A 44 -4.12 -7.29 -0.69
C GLY A 44 -5.58 -6.96 -0.37
N LYS A 45 -5.78 -6.03 0.56
CA LYS A 45 -7.08 -5.45 0.90
C LYS A 45 -6.99 -3.94 0.75
N TYR A 46 -7.85 -3.38 -0.09
CA TYR A 46 -7.93 -1.96 -0.34
C TYR A 46 -9.34 -1.51 -0.03
N MET A 47 -9.47 -0.46 0.78
CA MET A 47 -10.75 0.21 1.00
C MET A 47 -10.78 1.42 0.06
N PRO A 48 -11.67 1.44 -0.95
CA PRO A 48 -11.92 2.64 -1.72
C PRO A 48 -12.37 3.75 -0.77
N MET A 49 -11.78 4.92 -0.93
CA MET A 49 -12.10 6.12 -0.15
C MET A 49 -12.52 7.20 -1.14
N ASP A 50 -13.52 8.00 -0.78
CA ASP A 50 -13.88 9.14 -1.61
C ASP A 50 -12.69 10.12 -1.67
N PRO A 51 -12.38 10.74 -2.82
CA PRO A 51 -11.28 11.69 -2.91
C PRO A 51 -11.33 12.81 -1.85
N VAL A 52 -12.51 13.29 -1.48
CA VAL A 52 -12.68 14.32 -0.43
C VAL A 52 -12.30 13.78 0.95
N GLU A 53 -12.65 12.53 1.25
CA GLU A 53 -12.27 11.87 2.50
C GLU A 53 -10.77 11.59 2.55
N TYR A 54 -10.16 11.25 1.40
CA TYR A 54 -8.72 11.06 1.29
C TYR A 54 -7.96 12.36 1.57
N GLU A 55 -8.35 13.47 0.96
CA GLU A 55 -7.73 14.79 1.17
C GLU A 55 -7.80 15.22 2.65
N LEU A 56 -8.95 15.02 3.31
CA LEU A 56 -9.09 15.28 4.74
C LEU A 56 -8.16 14.40 5.59
N CYS A 57 -8.04 13.11 5.24
CA CYS A 57 -7.16 12.20 5.95
C CYS A 57 -5.67 12.53 5.73
N GLU A 58 -5.28 12.88 4.51
CA GLU A 58 -3.89 13.24 4.17
C GLU A 58 -3.38 14.43 5.02
N GLU A 59 -4.23 15.42 5.31
CA GLU A 59 -3.86 16.54 6.20
C GLU A 59 -3.56 16.11 7.65
N ASP A 60 -4.18 15.02 8.12
CA ASP A 60 -3.98 14.47 9.47
C ASP A 60 -2.70 13.61 9.56
N PHE A 61 -2.21 13.08 8.45
CA PHE A 61 -0.97 12.31 8.39
C PHE A 61 0.20 13.19 7.97
N THR A 62 1.09 13.53 8.91
CA THR A 62 2.32 14.29 8.61
C THR A 62 3.48 13.34 8.29
N ASP A 63 4.14 13.53 7.15
CA ASP A 63 5.37 12.78 6.79
C ASP A 63 6.54 13.07 7.75
N ASP A 64 6.50 14.24 8.39
CA ASP A 64 7.46 14.68 9.40
C ASP A 64 6.69 15.20 10.63
N PRO A 65 6.88 14.62 11.83
CA PRO A 65 6.25 15.09 13.06
C PRO A 65 6.48 16.59 13.35
N SER A 66 7.56 17.18 12.84
CA SER A 66 7.90 18.59 13.04
C SER A 66 7.06 19.57 12.20
N VAL A 67 6.33 19.08 11.20
CA VAL A 67 5.58 19.88 10.23
C VAL A 67 4.09 20.01 10.57
N SER A 68 3.55 19.14 11.43
CA SER A 68 2.14 19.19 11.83
C SER A 68 1.77 20.57 12.40
N LYS A 69 0.91 21.30 11.67
CA LYS A 69 0.33 22.58 12.13
C LYS A 69 -0.42 22.40 13.44
N THR A 70 -1.04 21.23 13.65
CA THR A 70 -1.74 20.83 14.87
C THR A 70 -0.79 20.70 16.07
N LEU A 71 0.40 20.11 15.89
CA LEU A 71 1.43 20.06 16.93
C LEU A 71 2.01 21.44 17.26
N LYS A 72 2.20 22.31 16.26
CA LYS A 72 2.60 23.71 16.50
C LYS A 72 1.55 24.52 17.24
N ALA A 73 0.25 24.25 17.05
CA ALA A 73 -0.81 24.94 17.80
C ALA A 73 -0.90 24.47 19.26
N ILE A 74 -0.61 23.19 19.54
CA ILE A 74 -0.69 22.59 20.89
C ILE A 74 0.60 22.85 21.70
N PHE A 75 1.77 22.77 21.07
CA PHE A 75 3.08 22.88 21.75
C PHE A 75 3.84 24.18 21.45
N GLY A 76 3.32 25.04 20.56
CA GLY A 76 3.96 26.31 20.16
C GLY A 76 3.46 27.55 20.88
N LYS A 77 2.69 27.41 21.97
CA LYS A 77 2.50 28.50 22.94
C LYS A 77 3.47 28.31 24.09
N SER A 78 4.53 29.11 24.02
CA SER A 78 5.45 29.63 25.06
C SER A 78 5.40 28.99 26.44
#